data_AF-N6ZW09-F1
#
_entry.id   AF-N6ZW09-F1
#
_cell.length_a   1.000
_cell.length_b   1.000
_cell.length_c   1.000
_cell.angle_alpha   90.00
_cell.angle_beta   90.00
_cell.angle_gamma   90.00
#
_symmetry.space_group_name_H-M   'P 1'
#
loop_
_entity.id
_entity.type
_entity.pdbx_description
1 polymer ?
#
loop_
_entity_poly.entity_id
_entity_poly.type
_entity_poly.pdbx_seq_one_letter_code
_entity_poly.pdbx_strand_id
1 'polypeptide(L)'
;MQRQPQAGFTLIELMVTVAIIGILASIALPAYNDYLTKGRIPQATSGLANGRVLLEQWFQDNRTYAKVRDVSPPCPANTQYFTFSGCPSESATTYTLTATGAGAMSGFVYTINEANVMTSTTSWGNKTNCWVVSKNGGC
;
A
#
# COMPACT_ATOMS: atom_id res chain seq x y z
N MET A 1 -3.92 -61.62 -20.50
CA MET A 1 -3.70 -60.23 -20.04
C MET A 1 -4.24 -59.29 -21.13
N GLN A 2 -5.49 -58.83 -20.99
CA GLN A 2 -6.09 -57.88 -21.94
C GLN A 2 -5.49 -56.49 -21.66
N ARG A 3 -4.70 -55.96 -22.61
CA ARG A 3 -4.23 -54.57 -22.57
C ARG A 3 -5.43 -53.65 -22.80
N GLN A 4 -5.81 -52.87 -21.79
CA GLN A 4 -6.73 -51.77 -22.02
C GLN A 4 -6.04 -50.71 -22.90
N PRO A 5 -6.70 -50.20 -23.95
CA PRO A 5 -6.14 -49.13 -24.76
C PRO A 5 -5.97 -47.89 -23.88
N GLN A 6 -4.75 -47.35 -23.85
CA GLN A 6 -4.44 -46.14 -23.13
C GLN A 6 -5.08 -44.96 -23.88
N ALA A 7 -6.16 -44.40 -23.33
CA ALA A 7 -6.82 -43.24 -23.90
C ALA A 7 -5.93 -42.01 -23.73
N GLY A 8 -5.46 -41.43 -24.84
CA GLY A 8 -4.73 -40.18 -24.89
C GLY A 8 -5.67 -38.98 -24.96
N PHE A 9 -5.19 -37.82 -24.50
CA PHE A 9 -5.89 -36.55 -24.59
C PHE A 9 -5.86 -36.01 -26.03
N THR A 10 -6.97 -35.48 -26.53
CA THR A 10 -7.04 -34.91 -27.88
C THR A 10 -6.50 -33.49 -27.93
N LEU A 11 -5.96 -33.09 -29.09
CA LEU A 11 -5.50 -31.72 -29.33
C LEU A 11 -6.65 -30.70 -29.17
N ILE A 12 -7.87 -31.10 -29.52
CA ILE A 12 -9.05 -30.25 -29.39
C ILE A 12 -9.47 -30.06 -27.93
N GLU A 13 -9.39 -31.11 -27.09
CA GLU A 13 -9.64 -30.97 -25.65
C GLU A 13 -8.63 -30.02 -24.99
N LEU A 14 -7.37 -30.06 -25.44
CA LEU A 14 -6.35 -29.13 -24.95
C LEU A 14 -6.63 -27.69 -25.34
N MET A 15 -7.02 -27.44 -26.60
CA MET A 15 -7.39 -26.10 -27.05
C MET A 15 -8.59 -25.54 -26.29
N VAL A 16 -9.63 -26.34 -26.07
CA VAL A 16 -10.81 -25.91 -25.29
C VAL A 16 -10.43 -25.65 -23.84
N THR A 17 -9.60 -26.50 -23.22
CA THR A 17 -9.16 -26.32 -21.84
C THR A 17 -8.36 -25.03 -21.67
N VAL A 18 -7.42 -24.75 -22.59
CA VAL A 18 -6.64 -23.50 -22.56
C VAL A 18 -7.54 -22.29 -22.79
N ALA A 19 -8.54 -22.38 -23.67
CA ALA A 19 -9.50 -21.30 -23.88
C ALA A 19 -10.29 -20.97 -22.59
N ILE A 20 -10.77 -21.98 -21.87
CA ILE A 20 -11.48 -21.79 -20.60
C ILE A 20 -10.55 -21.17 -19.55
N ILE A 21 -9.31 -21.67 -19.41
CA ILE A 21 -8.32 -21.11 -18.48
C ILE A 21 -8.03 -19.65 -18.81
N GLY A 22 -7.92 -19.29 -20.10
CA GLY A 22 -7.71 -17.91 -20.54
C GLY A 22 -8.83 -16.97 -20.09
N ILE A 23 -10.09 -17.39 -20.24
CA ILE A 23 -11.25 -16.62 -19.79
C ILE A 23 -11.20 -16.43 -18.27
N LEU A 24 -10.97 -17.50 -17.50
CA LEU A 24 -10.90 -17.42 -16.05
C LEU A 24 -9.74 -16.54 -15.56
N ALA A 25 -8.56 -16.67 -16.19
CA ALA A 25 -7.38 -15.89 -15.83
C ALA A 25 -7.58 -14.38 -16.03
N SER A 26 -8.33 -13.98 -17.07
CA SER A 26 -8.61 -12.56 -17.35
C SER A 26 -9.36 -11.85 -16.22
N ILE A 27 -10.16 -12.58 -15.43
CA ILE A 27 -10.91 -12.06 -14.29
C ILE A 27 -10.15 -12.30 -12.98
N ALA A 28 -9.55 -13.47 -12.82
CA ALA A 28 -8.89 -13.87 -11.58
C ALA A 28 -7.60 -13.09 -11.31
N LEU A 29 -6.78 -12.84 -12.33
CA LEU A 29 -5.51 -12.13 -12.17
C LEU A 29 -5.67 -10.67 -11.69
N PRO A 30 -6.51 -9.81 -12.29
CA PRO A 30 -6.69 -8.46 -11.77
C PRO A 30 -7.29 -8.45 -10.36
N ALA A 31 -8.25 -9.33 -10.07
CA ALA A 31 -8.84 -9.44 -8.73
C ALA A 31 -7.81 -9.87 -7.66
N TYR A 32 -6.91 -10.80 -8.00
CA TYR A 32 -5.84 -11.22 -7.11
C TYR A 32 -4.82 -10.11 -6.85
N ASN A 33 -4.44 -9.35 -7.89
CA ASN A 33 -3.56 -8.19 -7.71
C ASN A 33 -4.21 -7.12 -6.82
N ASP A 34 -5.51 -6.86 -6.98
CA ASP A 34 -6.24 -5.93 -6.11
C ASP A 34 -6.23 -6.41 -4.64
N TYR A 35 -6.37 -7.71 -4.39
CA TYR A 35 -6.25 -8.29 -3.05
C TYR A 35 -4.85 -8.08 -2.45
N LEU A 36 -3.79 -8.34 -3.22
CA LEU A 36 -2.41 -8.11 -2.77
C LEU A 36 -2.15 -6.62 -2.46
N THR A 37 -2.62 -5.72 -3.31
CA THR A 37 -2.53 -4.26 -3.09
C THR A 37 -3.22 -3.89 -1.77
N LYS A 38 -4.46 -4.37 -1.55
CA LYS A 38 -5.19 -4.13 -0.30
C LYS A 38 -4.45 -4.64 0.93
N GLY A 39 -3.79 -5.80 0.83
CA GLY A 39 -2.97 -6.36 1.91
C GLY A 39 -1.70 -5.56 2.22
N ARG A 40 -1.20 -4.75 1.28
CA ARG A 40 0.02 -3.94 1.44
C ARG A 40 -0.26 -2.53 1.98
N ILE A 41 -1.45 -1.96 1.73
CA ILE A 41 -1.83 -0.62 2.21
C ILE A 41 -1.63 -0.42 3.72
N PRO A 42 -1.94 -1.41 4.59
CA PRO A 42 -1.69 -1.29 6.03
C PRO A 42 -0.24 -0.94 6.39
N GLN A 43 0.75 -1.30 5.58
CA GLN A 43 2.15 -0.94 5.86
C GLN A 43 2.34 0.58 5.81
N ALA A 44 1.70 1.27 4.86
CA ALA A 44 1.73 2.72 4.77
C ALA A 44 0.92 3.37 5.89
N THR A 45 -0.34 2.96 6.06
CA THR A 45 -1.26 3.63 6.99
C THR A 45 -0.86 3.44 8.44
N SER A 46 -0.42 2.24 8.83
CA SER A 46 0.10 1.99 10.19
C SER A 46 1.41 2.71 10.45
N GLY A 47 2.31 2.77 9.46
CA GLY A 47 3.56 3.52 9.55
C GLY A 47 3.29 5.01 9.77
N LEU A 48 2.41 5.61 8.98
CA LEU A 48 2.01 7.02 9.12
C LEU A 48 1.31 7.29 10.46
N ALA A 49 0.38 6.42 10.87
CA ALA A 49 -0.35 6.58 12.13
C ALA A 49 0.60 6.50 13.34
N ASN A 50 1.53 5.54 13.35
CA ASN A 50 2.54 5.42 14.39
C ASN A 50 3.48 6.64 14.38
N GLY A 51 3.99 7.04 13.21
CA GLY A 51 4.85 8.21 13.07
C GLY A 51 4.19 9.48 13.59
N ARG A 52 2.91 9.69 13.32
CA ARG A 52 2.13 10.80 13.91
C ARG A 52 2.14 10.74 15.44
N VAL A 53 1.77 9.60 16.03
CA VAL A 53 1.72 9.46 17.51
C VAL A 53 3.06 9.81 18.14
N LEU A 54 4.16 9.30 17.58
CA LEU A 54 5.49 9.56 18.10
C LEU A 54 5.93 11.03 17.89
N LEU A 55 5.57 11.66 16.77
CA LEU A 55 5.80 13.09 16.56
C LEU A 55 5.00 13.95 17.54
N GLU A 56 3.73 13.62 17.79
CA GLU A 56 2.93 14.35 18.78
C GLU A 56 3.52 14.20 20.19
N GLN A 57 3.97 13.00 20.56
CA GLN A 57 4.68 12.78 21.82
C GLN A 57 5.94 13.65 21.91
N TRP A 58 6.75 13.67 20.85
CA TRP A 58 7.93 14.51 20.78
C TRP A 58 7.61 15.99 20.99
N PHE A 59 6.52 16.47 20.38
CA PHE A 59 6.08 17.86 20.53
C PHE A 59 5.61 18.17 21.95
N GLN A 60 4.99 17.21 22.66
CA GLN A 60 4.66 17.39 24.08
C GLN A 60 5.92 17.57 24.95
N ASP A 61 6.98 16.81 24.65
CA ASP A 61 8.22 16.84 25.43
C ASP A 61 9.09 18.07 25.10
N ASN A 62 9.17 18.46 23.82
CA ASN A 62 10.12 19.46 23.33
C ASN A 62 9.48 20.78 22.89
N ARG A 63 8.15 20.83 22.74
CA ARG A 63 7.38 21.96 22.19
C ARG A 63 7.82 22.42 20.79
N THR A 64 8.48 21.54 20.04
CA THR A 64 8.93 21.79 18.68
C THR A 64 9.14 20.48 17.92
N TYR A 65 8.84 20.45 16.63
CA TYR A 65 9.24 19.36 15.72
C TYR A 65 10.63 19.57 15.10
N ALA A 66 11.30 20.69 15.41
CA ALA A 66 12.68 20.88 14.99
C ALA A 66 13.58 19.82 15.65
N LYS A 67 14.63 19.40 14.96
CA LYS A 67 15.64 18.44 15.46
C LYS A 67 15.11 17.04 15.81
N VAL A 68 13.89 16.69 15.38
CA VAL A 68 13.31 15.34 15.50
C VAL A 68 14.25 14.23 14.98
N ARG A 69 15.14 14.55 14.02
CA ARG A 69 16.09 13.61 13.44
C ARG A 69 17.35 13.35 14.25
N ASP A 70 17.64 14.17 15.25
CA ASP A 70 18.95 14.16 15.92
C ASP A 70 19.06 13.09 17.02
N VAL A 71 17.95 12.48 17.43
CA VAL A 71 17.89 11.69 18.68
C VAL A 71 17.30 10.28 18.50
N SER A 72 17.47 9.70 17.31
CA SER A 72 16.77 8.49 16.81
C SER A 72 15.30 8.80 16.50
N PRO A 73 14.96 9.02 15.22
CA PRO A 73 13.74 9.73 14.89
C PRO A 73 12.48 8.90 15.19
N PRO A 74 11.39 9.53 15.69
CA PRO A 74 10.03 8.98 15.70
C PRO A 74 9.44 8.74 14.29
N CYS A 75 10.28 8.75 13.25
CA CYS A 75 9.84 8.75 11.87
C CYS A 75 9.76 7.32 11.33
N PRO A 76 8.72 6.99 10.54
CA PRO A 76 8.51 5.62 10.11
C PRO A 76 9.66 5.14 9.22
N ALA A 77 10.11 3.91 9.44
CA ALA A 77 11.10 3.27 8.60
C ALA A 77 10.47 2.80 7.27
N ASN A 78 11.26 2.81 6.21
CA ASN A 78 10.84 2.27 4.91
C ASN A 78 10.50 0.79 5.02
N THR A 79 9.45 0.36 4.30
CA THR A 79 9.13 -1.06 4.11
C THR A 79 9.50 -1.49 2.70
N GLN A 80 9.27 -2.77 2.38
CA GLN A 80 9.45 -3.30 1.03
C GLN A 80 8.61 -2.55 -0.02
N TYR A 81 7.43 -2.07 0.34
CA TYR A 81 6.47 -1.51 -0.61
C TYR A 81 6.23 -0.01 -0.44
N PHE A 82 6.75 0.61 0.61
CA PHE A 82 6.55 2.03 0.88
C PHE A 82 7.82 2.70 1.39
N THR A 83 8.12 3.87 0.85
CA THR A 83 9.14 4.79 1.37
C THR A 83 8.46 5.92 2.13
N PHE A 84 8.99 6.27 3.31
CA PHE A 84 8.47 7.33 4.14
C PHE A 84 9.36 8.56 4.07
N SER A 85 8.73 9.72 4.00
CA SER A 85 9.39 11.02 3.91
C SER A 85 8.57 12.09 4.63
N GLY A 86 9.09 13.33 4.66
CA GLY A 86 8.42 14.45 5.32
C GLY A 86 8.51 14.45 6.86
N CYS A 87 9.40 13.62 7.39
CA CYS A 87 9.85 13.70 8.78
C CYS A 87 10.46 15.10 9.03
N PRO A 88 9.95 15.88 10.00
CA PRO A 88 10.39 17.25 10.22
C PRO A 88 11.84 17.29 10.73
N SER A 89 12.56 18.34 10.31
CA SER A 89 13.94 18.61 10.77
C SER A 89 14.11 20.06 11.22
N GLU A 90 13.47 21.01 10.52
CA GLU A 90 13.61 22.44 10.78
C GLU A 90 12.29 23.15 11.11
N SER A 91 11.15 22.53 10.79
CA SER A 91 9.84 23.12 11.10
C SER A 91 9.53 22.96 12.58
N ALA A 92 9.21 24.06 13.25
CA ALA A 92 8.92 24.04 14.68
C ALA A 92 7.52 23.46 14.99
N THR A 93 6.53 23.67 14.12
CA THR A 93 5.12 23.42 14.48
C THR A 93 4.31 22.68 13.43
N THR A 94 4.89 22.35 12.28
CA THR A 94 4.16 21.66 11.19
C THR A 94 4.98 20.54 10.59
N TYR A 95 4.31 19.52 10.06
CA TYR A 95 4.93 18.45 9.30
C TYR A 95 3.92 17.85 8.32
N THR A 96 4.41 17.12 7.33
CA THR A 96 3.55 16.26 6.51
C THR A 96 4.29 14.97 6.23
N LEU A 97 3.95 13.93 6.97
CA LEU A 97 4.46 12.61 6.71
C LEU A 97 3.84 12.07 5.43
N THR A 98 4.68 11.49 4.57
CA THR A 98 4.27 10.95 3.28
C THR A 98 4.78 9.54 3.14
N ALA A 99 3.89 8.59 2.83
CA ALA A 99 4.22 7.24 2.42
C ALA A 99 4.01 7.10 0.91
N THR A 100 5.09 6.87 0.18
CA THR A 100 5.08 6.71 -1.28
C THR A 100 5.28 5.25 -1.64
N GLY A 101 4.33 4.68 -2.37
CA GLY A 101 4.37 3.30 -2.80
C GLY A 101 5.46 3.02 -3.83
N ALA A 102 6.12 1.88 -3.71
CA ALA A 102 7.17 1.39 -4.58
C ALA A 102 6.79 0.06 -5.25
N GLY A 103 7.40 -0.23 -6.40
CA GLY A 103 7.14 -1.46 -7.16
C GLY A 103 5.66 -1.61 -7.51
N ALA A 104 5.06 -2.71 -7.06
CA ALA A 104 3.64 -2.99 -7.29
C ALA A 104 2.66 -2.07 -6.52
N MET A 105 3.14 -1.20 -5.62
CA MET A 105 2.36 -0.12 -5.01
C MET A 105 2.63 1.25 -5.66
N SER A 106 3.34 1.30 -6.80
CA SER A 106 3.57 2.56 -7.51
C SER A 106 2.23 3.27 -7.83
N GLY A 107 2.20 4.58 -7.63
CA GLY A 107 0.98 5.40 -7.78
C GLY A 107 0.10 5.47 -6.52
N PHE A 108 0.46 4.80 -5.43
CA PHE A 108 -0.19 4.98 -4.13
C PHE A 108 0.65 5.93 -3.25
N VAL A 109 0.07 7.07 -2.89
CA VAL A 109 0.68 8.04 -1.99
C VAL A 109 -0.32 8.36 -0.88
N TYR A 110 0.12 8.25 0.36
CA TYR A 110 -0.67 8.58 1.54
C TYR A 110 0.05 9.62 2.37
N THR A 111 -0.67 10.58 2.92
CA THR A 111 -0.08 11.59 3.80
C THR A 111 -0.89 11.80 5.06
N ILE A 112 -0.22 12.30 6.09
CA ILE A 112 -0.83 12.84 7.31
C ILE A 112 0.01 14.01 7.82
N ASN A 113 -0.65 15.06 8.28
CA ASN A 113 0.00 16.25 8.86
C ASN A 113 -0.25 16.37 10.37
N GLU A 114 0.30 17.42 10.99
CA GLU A 114 0.10 17.73 12.42
C GLU A 114 -1.37 17.94 12.78
N ALA A 115 -2.18 18.43 11.85
CA ALA A 115 -3.62 18.66 12.03
C ALA A 115 -4.49 17.40 11.82
N ASN A 116 -3.87 16.21 11.68
CA ASN A 116 -4.55 14.94 11.39
C ASN A 116 -5.30 14.90 10.05
N VAL A 117 -4.93 15.78 9.11
CA VAL A 117 -5.49 15.77 7.76
C VAL A 117 -4.85 14.63 7.00
N MET A 118 -5.65 13.61 6.72
CA MET A 118 -5.24 12.43 5.96
C MET A 118 -5.57 12.62 4.49
N THR A 119 -4.58 12.50 3.61
CA THR A 119 -4.82 12.52 2.16
C THR A 119 -4.31 11.26 1.50
N SER A 120 -4.92 10.91 0.38
CA SER A 120 -4.49 9.80 -0.46
C SER A 120 -4.60 10.19 -1.93
N THR A 121 -3.56 9.86 -2.67
CA THR A 121 -3.54 9.90 -4.13
C THR A 121 -3.22 8.49 -4.58
N THR A 122 -4.18 7.80 -5.18
CA THR A 122 -4.05 6.38 -5.52
C THR A 122 -4.62 6.10 -6.90
N SER A 123 -4.18 5.00 -7.51
CA SER A 123 -4.80 4.47 -8.73
C SER A 123 -6.27 4.02 -8.51
N TRP A 124 -6.75 4.00 -7.27
CA TRP A 124 -8.12 3.68 -6.85
C TRP A 124 -8.95 4.91 -6.51
N GLY A 125 -8.40 6.11 -6.70
CA GLY A 125 -9.04 7.38 -6.41
C GLY A 125 -8.27 8.23 -5.40
N ASN A 126 -8.61 9.50 -5.37
CA ASN A 126 -7.96 10.49 -4.50
C ASN A 126 -8.95 11.01 -3.46
N LYS A 127 -8.49 11.19 -2.22
CA LYS A 127 -9.26 11.74 -1.11
C LYS A 127 -8.38 12.69 -0.29
N THR A 128 -8.98 13.71 0.29
CA THR A 128 -8.28 14.72 1.11
C THR A 128 -8.63 14.64 2.59
N ASN A 129 -9.50 13.71 2.98
CA ASN A 129 -9.96 13.53 4.35
C ASN A 129 -9.74 12.11 4.90
N CYS A 130 -9.27 11.17 4.09
CA CYS A 130 -8.99 9.80 4.50
C CYS A 130 -8.02 9.10 3.55
N TRP A 131 -7.50 7.95 3.99
CA TRP A 131 -6.69 7.07 3.19
C TRP A 131 -7.56 6.05 2.45
N VAL A 132 -7.55 6.08 1.12
CA VAL A 132 -8.26 5.09 0.29
C VAL A 132 -7.65 3.70 0.52
N VAL A 133 -8.44 2.76 1.04
CA VAL A 133 -8.03 1.37 1.31
C VAL A 133 -8.70 0.36 0.38
N SER A 134 -9.57 0.81 -0.51
CA SER A 134 -10.32 -0.04 -1.43
C SER A 134 -10.55 0.62 -2.79
N LYS A 135 -10.73 -0.21 -3.83
CA LYS A 135 -10.93 0.23 -5.22
C LYS A 135 -12.16 1.11 -5.43
N ASN A 136 -13.16 1.01 -4.55
CA ASN A 136 -14.36 1.84 -4.60
C ASN A 136 -14.16 3.24 -3.99
N GLY A 137 -12.91 3.62 -3.68
CA GLY A 137 -12.60 4.87 -2.98
C GLY A 137 -12.99 4.87 -1.51
N GLY A 138 -13.25 3.68 -0.95
CA GLY A 138 -13.59 3.49 0.46
C GLY A 138 -12.38 3.65 1.37
N CYS A 139 -12.64 4.29 2.49
CA CYS A 139 -11.82 4.38 3.69
C CYS A 139 -12.56 3.55 4.75
#